data_AF-A0A450T7S4-F1
#
_entry.id   AF-A0A450T7S4-F1
#
_cell.length_a   1.000
_cell.length_b   1.000
_cell.length_c   1.000
_cell.angle_alpha   90.00
_cell.angle_beta   90.00
_cell.angle_gamma   90.00
#
_symmetry.space_group_name_H-M   'P 1'
#
loop_
_entity.id
_entity.type
_entity.pdbx_description
1 polymer ?
#
loop_
_entity_poly.entity_id
_entity_poly.type
_entity_poly.pdbx_seq_one_letter_code
_entity_poly.pdbx_strand_id
1 'polypeptide(L)'
;MLFVVFAAALAALGRMRKLPEISRFFGIIIRMFVEPAVRHHRPHFHAYYQNDVVIIAIDAISVIAGGLPRRQQRMVEAWAEIHQDELLEDWARLQAGKQPFAIEQLR
;
A
#
# COMPACT_ATOMS: atom_id res chain seq x y z
N MET A 1 21.62 1.88 -13.49
CA MET A 1 20.31 1.30 -13.09
C MET A 1 19.48 2.24 -12.20
N LEU A 2 19.58 3.57 -12.39
CA LEU A 2 18.91 4.58 -11.54
C LEU A 2 17.71 5.27 -12.22
N PHE A 3 17.44 4.97 -13.49
CA PHE A 3 16.45 5.69 -14.31
C PHE A 3 15.02 5.11 -14.27
N VAL A 4 14.84 3.87 -13.80
CA VAL A 4 13.50 3.22 -13.79
C VAL A 4 12.66 3.66 -12.58
N VAL A 5 13.29 3.96 -11.44
CA VAL A 5 12.57 4.33 -10.20
C VAL A 5 11.99 5.76 -10.29
N PHE A 6 12.65 6.67 -11.01
CA PHE A 6 12.23 8.08 -11.09
C PHE A 6 11.12 8.34 -12.12
N ALA A 7 11.11 7.59 -13.24
CA ALA A 7 10.04 7.69 -14.24
C ALA A 7 8.70 7.12 -13.73
N ALA A 8 8.74 6.08 -12.88
CA ALA A 8 7.56 5.57 -12.21
C ALA A 8 6.98 6.59 -11.20
N ALA A 9 7.84 7.36 -10.51
CA ALA A 9 7.41 8.36 -9.52
C ALA A 9 6.62 9.55 -10.14
N LEU A 10 7.00 10.04 -11.32
CA LEU A 10 6.28 11.13 -12.00
C LEU A 10 4.94 10.67 -12.62
N ALA A 11 4.88 9.46 -13.19
CA ALA A 11 3.63 8.87 -13.67
C ALA A 11 2.68 8.49 -12.52
N ALA A 12 3.24 8.13 -11.36
CA ALA A 12 2.48 7.87 -10.14
C ALA A 12 1.82 9.15 -9.61
N LEU A 13 2.46 10.32 -9.61
CA LEU A 13 1.90 11.54 -8.99
C LEU A 13 0.51 11.95 -9.54
N GLY A 14 0.26 11.79 -10.83
CA GLY A 14 -1.05 12.04 -11.45
C GLY A 14 -2.07 10.91 -11.23
N ARG A 15 -1.61 9.64 -11.17
CA ARG A 15 -2.44 8.47 -10.82
C ARG A 15 -2.77 8.40 -9.34
N MET A 16 -1.93 8.95 -8.47
CA MET A 16 -2.05 8.90 -7.01
C MET A 16 -3.37 9.50 -6.53
N ARG A 17 -3.93 10.53 -7.16
CA ARG A 17 -5.23 11.10 -6.74
C ARG A 17 -6.43 10.20 -7.08
N LYS A 18 -6.28 9.18 -7.92
CA LYS A 18 -7.37 8.31 -8.39
C LYS A 18 -7.30 6.87 -7.87
N LEU A 19 -6.28 6.51 -7.11
CA LEU A 19 -6.14 5.15 -6.58
C LEU A 19 -6.92 5.01 -5.26
N PRO A 20 -7.56 3.84 -5.00
CA PRO A 20 -8.35 3.62 -3.80
C PRO A 20 -7.51 3.85 -2.55
N GLU A 21 -7.99 4.77 -1.70
CA GLU A 21 -7.50 4.95 -0.34
C GLU A 21 -8.37 4.12 0.59
N ILE A 22 -7.76 3.17 1.27
CA ILE A 22 -8.47 2.24 2.17
C ILE A 22 -8.37 2.68 3.62
N SER A 23 -7.34 3.45 4.00
CA SER A 23 -7.21 4.01 5.35
C SER A 23 -6.24 5.19 5.40
N ARG A 24 -6.32 5.99 6.46
CA ARG A 24 -5.45 7.14 6.72
C ARG A 24 -5.33 7.39 8.22
N PHE A 25 -4.11 7.55 8.73
CA PHE A 25 -3.84 7.87 10.14
C PHE A 25 -2.48 8.53 10.32
N PHE A 26 -2.33 9.45 11.27
CA PHE A 26 -1.05 10.10 11.61
C PHE A 26 -0.25 10.66 10.40
N GLY A 27 -0.94 11.09 9.35
CA GLY A 27 -0.33 11.58 8.09
C GLY A 27 0.12 10.46 7.13
N ILE A 28 -0.08 9.20 7.48
CA ILE A 28 0.11 8.01 6.65
C ILE A 28 -1.14 7.76 5.82
N ILE A 29 -0.96 7.46 4.55
CA ILE A 29 -2.04 7.12 3.60
C ILE A 29 -1.84 5.68 3.16
N ILE A 30 -2.85 4.84 3.34
CA ILE A 30 -2.83 3.45 2.88
C ILE A 30 -3.65 3.31 1.61
N ARG A 31 -3.06 2.68 0.59
CA ARG A 31 -3.71 2.39 -0.70
C ARG A 31 -3.50 0.96 -1.14
N MET A 32 -4.47 0.45 -1.88
CA MET A 32 -4.40 -0.87 -2.50
C MET A 32 -4.97 -0.81 -3.92
N PHE A 33 -4.25 -1.39 -4.88
CA PHE A 33 -4.63 -1.45 -6.28
C PHE A 33 -3.91 -2.60 -6.98
N VAL A 34 -4.48 -3.10 -8.08
CA VAL A 34 -3.84 -4.14 -8.91
C VAL A 34 -2.89 -3.47 -9.90
N GLU A 35 -1.64 -3.94 -9.95
CA GLU A 35 -0.69 -3.58 -11.00
C GLU A 35 -0.83 -4.56 -12.19
N PRO A 36 -1.38 -4.13 -13.34
CA PRO A 36 -1.70 -5.05 -14.44
C PRO A 36 -0.46 -5.68 -15.11
N ALA A 37 0.73 -5.14 -14.87
CA ALA A 37 1.96 -5.50 -15.57
C ALA A 37 2.86 -6.47 -14.79
N VAL A 38 2.54 -6.80 -13.53
CA VAL A 38 3.43 -7.60 -12.65
C VAL A 38 2.89 -9.03 -12.51
N ARG A 39 3.68 -10.00 -12.99
CA ARG A 39 3.31 -11.42 -13.14
C ARG A 39 3.28 -12.21 -11.82
N HIS A 40 3.65 -11.60 -10.70
CA HIS A 40 3.66 -12.23 -9.37
C HIS A 40 2.77 -11.41 -8.41
N HIS A 41 1.49 -11.78 -8.35
CA HIS A 41 0.44 -11.12 -7.56
C HIS A 41 0.53 -11.46 -6.07
N ARG A 42 1.68 -11.24 -5.42
CA ARG A 42 1.75 -11.34 -3.97
C ARG A 42 0.84 -10.25 -3.37
N PRO A 43 -0.06 -10.57 -2.43
CA PRO A 43 -0.90 -9.58 -1.77
C PRO A 43 -0.06 -8.47 -1.13
N HIS A 44 -0.30 -7.22 -1.51
CA HIS A 44 0.44 -6.08 -0.98
C HIS A 44 -0.39 -4.81 -0.93
N PHE A 45 0.05 -3.85 -0.11
CA PHE A 45 -0.47 -2.49 -0.08
C PHE A 45 0.67 -1.47 -0.09
N HIS A 46 0.32 -0.22 -0.39
CA HIS A 46 1.25 0.91 -0.40
C HIS A 46 0.92 1.85 0.77
N ALA A 47 1.93 2.18 1.56
CA ALA A 47 1.82 3.22 2.58
C ALA A 47 2.70 4.41 2.21
N TYR A 48 2.10 5.61 2.27
CA TYR A 48 2.75 6.87 1.93
C TYR A 48 2.82 7.77 3.16
N TYR A 49 3.98 8.39 3.38
CA TYR A 49 4.17 9.41 4.41
C TYR A 49 5.12 10.49 3.90
N GLN A 50 4.64 11.72 3.76
CA GLN A 50 5.39 12.82 3.14
C GLN A 50 5.95 12.42 1.76
N ASN A 51 7.27 12.38 1.60
CA ASN A 51 7.95 12.01 0.37
C ASN A 51 8.36 10.54 0.32
N ASP A 52 8.10 9.78 1.40
CA ASP A 52 8.48 8.39 1.55
C ASP A 52 7.31 7.45 1.21
N VAL A 53 7.66 6.28 0.70
CA VAL A 53 6.72 5.22 0.34
C VAL A 53 7.29 3.87 0.75
N VAL A 54 6.43 2.99 1.24
CA VAL A 54 6.75 1.58 1.46
C VAL A 54 5.68 0.69 0.85
N ILE A 55 6.11 -0.43 0.28
CA ILE A 55 5.25 -1.50 -0.23
C ILE A 55 5.38 -2.67 0.74
N ILE A 56 4.26 -3.07 1.35
CA ILE A 56 4.21 -4.13 2.37
C ILE A 56 3.46 -5.32 1.80
N ALA A 57 4.06 -6.51 1.92
CA ALA A 57 3.37 -7.76 1.68
C ALA A 57 2.41 -8.07 2.82
N ILE A 58 1.16 -8.41 2.51
CA ILE A 58 0.10 -8.62 3.51
C ILE A 58 0.27 -9.97 4.23
N ASP A 59 0.69 -11.01 3.50
CA ASP A 59 0.83 -12.38 4.00
C ASP A 59 1.82 -12.52 5.18
N ALA A 60 2.95 -11.81 5.12
CA ALA A 60 4.01 -11.87 6.12
C ALA A 60 4.29 -10.53 6.81
N ILE A 61 3.54 -9.48 6.46
CA ILE A 61 3.72 -8.11 6.96
C ILE A 61 5.19 -7.70 6.84
N SER A 62 5.71 -7.85 5.63
CA SER A 62 7.13 -7.69 5.32
C SER A 62 7.32 -6.65 4.22
N VAL A 63 8.35 -5.82 4.34
CA VAL A 63 8.71 -4.83 3.31
C VAL A 63 9.11 -5.54 2.02
N ILE A 64 8.44 -5.19 0.92
CA ILE A 64 8.83 -5.57 -0.44
C ILE A 64 9.80 -4.54 -1.02
N ALA A 65 9.48 -3.24 -0.87
CA ALA A 65 10.28 -2.15 -1.39
C ALA A 65 10.01 -0.84 -0.65
N GLY A 66 10.97 0.08 -0.72
CA GLY A 66 10.88 1.39 -0.06
C GLY A 66 11.06 1.30 1.44
N GLY A 67 10.53 2.28 2.16
CA GLY A 67 10.63 2.38 3.61
C GLY A 67 10.10 3.72 4.11
N LEU A 68 9.67 3.73 5.36
CA LEU A 68 9.25 4.94 6.07
C LEU A 68 10.20 5.23 7.24
N PRO A 69 10.16 6.45 7.83
CA PRO A 69 10.83 6.67 9.10
C PRO A 69 10.33 5.68 10.16
N ARG A 70 11.25 5.22 11.02
CA ARG A 70 11.05 4.06 11.91
C ARG A 70 9.73 4.07 12.69
N ARG A 71 9.27 5.23 13.14
CA ARG A 71 8.01 5.38 13.90
C ARG A 71 6.80 5.05 13.02
N GLN A 72 6.75 5.62 11.81
CA GLN A 72 5.68 5.42 10.84
C GLN A 72 5.68 3.99 10.31
N GLN A 73 6.86 3.41 10.05
CA GLN A 73 7.00 2.02 9.65
C GLN A 73 6.33 1.08 10.66
N ARG A 74 6.64 1.24 11.96
CA ARG A 74 6.02 0.46 13.04
C ARG A 74 4.51 0.64 13.14
N MET A 75 4.01 1.85 12.90
CA MET A 75 2.57 2.12 12.91
C MET A 75 1.87 1.41 11.75
N VAL A 76 2.48 1.40 10.57
CA VAL A 76 1.95 0.68 9.40
C VAL A 76 1.96 -0.83 9.64
N GLU A 77 3.05 -1.38 10.18
CA GLU A 77 3.17 -2.81 10.49
C GLU A 77 2.13 -3.24 11.53
N ALA A 78 2.01 -2.50 12.64
CA ALA A 78 1.01 -2.79 13.68
C ALA A 78 -0.43 -2.68 13.15
N TRP A 79 -0.72 -1.66 12.33
CA TRP A 79 -2.02 -1.53 11.67
C TRP A 79 -2.30 -2.70 10.73
N ALA A 80 -1.32 -3.12 9.93
CA ALA A 80 -1.45 -4.27 9.04
C ALA A 80 -1.65 -5.59 9.80
N GLU A 81 -1.03 -5.74 10.97
CA GLU A 81 -1.22 -6.91 11.84
C GLU A 81 -2.66 -7.00 12.35
N ILE A 82 -3.24 -5.87 12.77
CA ILE A 82 -4.62 -5.81 13.29
C ILE A 82 -5.64 -6.08 12.18
N HIS A 83 -5.37 -5.62 10.96
CA HIS A 83 -6.32 -5.63 9.84
C HIS A 83 -5.94 -6.62 8.73
N GLN A 84 -5.13 -7.64 9.03
CA GLN A 84 -4.57 -8.55 8.01
C GLN A 84 -5.65 -9.25 7.19
N ASP A 85 -6.72 -9.72 7.85
CA ASP A 85 -7.83 -10.42 7.17
C ASP A 85 -8.62 -9.50 6.24
N GLU A 86 -8.91 -8.27 6.67
CA GLU A 86 -9.57 -7.25 5.86
C GLU A 86 -8.73 -6.87 4.64
N LEU A 87 -7.41 -6.76 4.81
CA LEU A 87 -6.47 -6.52 3.71
C LEU A 87 -6.45 -7.67 2.69
N LEU A 88 -6.52 -8.92 3.15
CA LEU A 88 -6.58 -10.09 2.26
C LEU A 88 -7.92 -10.16 1.52
N GLU A 89 -9.03 -9.80 2.16
CA GLU A 89 -10.33 -9.70 1.50
C GLU A 89 -10.31 -8.61 0.42
N ASP A 90 -9.82 -7.42 0.74
CA ASP A 90 -9.72 -6.31 -0.20
C ASP A 90 -8.80 -6.64 -1.39
N TRP A 91 -7.72 -7.38 -1.14
CA TRP A 91 -6.87 -7.89 -2.21
C TRP A 91 -7.65 -8.82 -3.14
N ALA A 92 -8.42 -9.78 -2.59
CA ALA A 92 -9.24 -10.69 -3.39
C ALA A 92 -10.33 -9.93 -4.18
N ARG A 93 -10.94 -8.91 -3.59
CA ARG A 93 -11.93 -8.04 -4.26
C ARG A 93 -11.32 -7.32 -5.45
N LEU A 94 -10.15 -6.72 -5.27
CA LEU A 94 -9.42 -6.02 -6.32
C LEU A 94 -9.03 -6.96 -7.47
N GLN A 95 -8.55 -8.17 -7.16
CA GLN A 95 -8.27 -9.20 -8.16
C GLN A 95 -9.52 -9.62 -8.95
N ALA A 96 -10.71 -9.55 -8.33
CA ALA A 96 -12.00 -9.78 -8.98
C ALA A 96 -12.58 -8.53 -9.67
N GLY A 97 -11.83 -7.43 -9.78
CA GLY A 97 -12.28 -6.17 -10.39
C GLY A 97 -13.29 -5.38 -9.54
N LYS A 98 -13.42 -5.70 -8.26
CA LYS A 98 -14.30 -5.00 -7.30
C LYS A 98 -13.52 -3.92 -6.54
N GLN A 99 -14.24 -2.93 -6.02
CA GLN A 99 -13.66 -1.91 -5.15
C GLN A 99 -13.34 -2.50 -3.76
N PRO A 100 -12.20 -2.12 -3.15
CA PRO A 100 -11.89 -2.47 -1.77
C PRO A 100 -12.81 -1.70 -0.81
N PHE A 101 -12.86 -2.13 0.43
CA PHE A 101 -13.54 -1.43 1.50
C PHE A 101 -12.64 -0.37 2.14
N ALA A 102 -13.24 0.50 2.94
CA ALA A 102 -12.49 1.30 3.88
C ALA A 102 -12.20 0.44 5.12
N ILE A 103 -10.96 0.46 5.59
CA ILE A 103 -10.50 -0.26 6.77
C ILE A 103 -10.28 0.76 7.89
N GLU A 104 -10.69 0.38 9.10
CA GLU A 104 -10.56 1.24 10.26
C GLU A 104 -9.12 1.73 10.45
N GLN A 105 -8.97 2.98 10.90
CA GLN A 105 -7.68 3.60 11.13
C GLN A 105 -7.06 3.14 12.47
N LEU A 106 -5.72 3.17 12.55
CA LEU A 106 -5.03 2.98 13.83
C LEU A 106 -5.38 4.13 14.80
N ARG A 107 -5.74 3.78 16.04
CA ARG A 107 -6.13 4.73 17.10
C ARG A 107 -4.98 5.05 18.05
#